data_AF-A0A0L8BTK1-F1
#
_entry.id   AF-A0A0L8BTK1-F1
#
_cell.length_a   1.000
_cell.length_b   1.000
_cell.length_c   1.000
_cell.angle_alpha   90.00
_cell.angle_beta   90.00
_cell.angle_gamma   90.00
#
_symmetry.space_group_name_H-M   'P 1'
#
loop_
_entity.id
_entity.type
_entity.pdbx_description
1 polymer ?
#
loop_
_entity_poly.entity_id
_entity_poly.type
_entity_poly.pdbx_seq_one_letter_code
_entity_poly.pdbx_strand_id
1 'polypeptide(L)'
;MIDAHIKFDLSRFERSLRDIERKQLPYAIMLTLNETAKGGRLEVQREMDRVFDRPTPYAKRGVVFDRATRQNLQAAVVVTGDRTKGGLPATAFLGPQIEGGMRSHKAFERQLIQRGHMKANEVAVPAKRAPLDRYGNMTQGFLNRVLADLQIDYRGAGATRTRTETSLKRNKNYKNARFFAAKRPGHLYPGVWRRDPTTQAIFPVILFVPQSSYRIRLRLREVVERYVNANIHDHFAAAFERAVRTAR
;
A
#
# COMPACT_ATOMS: atom_id res chain seq x y z
N MET A 1 59.48 -47.15 33.37
CA MET A 1 58.85 -46.34 32.30
C MET A 1 58.04 -45.27 33.01
N ILE A 2 58.33 -43.99 32.81
CA ILE A 2 57.59 -42.89 33.43
C ILE A 2 56.63 -42.36 32.37
N ASP A 3 55.34 -42.63 32.56
CA ASP A 3 54.28 -42.08 31.72
C ASP A 3 53.50 -41.01 32.50
N ALA A 4 53.26 -39.87 31.84
CA ALA A 4 52.37 -38.83 32.32
C ALA A 4 51.09 -38.86 31.50
N HIS A 5 49.94 -39.04 32.16
CA HIS A 5 48.63 -39.02 31.50
C HIS A 5 47.92 -37.70 31.83
N ILE A 6 47.49 -36.98 30.80
CA ILE A 6 46.68 -35.76 30.95
C ILE A 6 45.20 -36.16 30.84
N LYS A 7 44.42 -35.91 31.90
CA LYS A 7 42.95 -36.02 31.87
C LYS A 7 42.34 -34.63 31.71
N PHE A 8 41.56 -34.42 30.64
CA PHE A 8 40.77 -33.19 30.44
C PHE A 8 39.30 -33.42 30.80
N ASP A 9 38.74 -32.58 31.66
CA ASP A 9 37.30 -32.52 31.92
C ASP A 9 36.63 -31.54 30.95
N LEU A 10 35.88 -32.08 29.99
CA LEU A 10 35.17 -31.31 28.96
C LEU A 10 33.74 -30.93 29.37
N SER A 11 33.28 -31.33 30.56
CA SER A 11 31.87 -31.18 30.96
C SER A 11 31.40 -29.72 30.99
N ARG A 12 32.28 -28.78 31.36
CA ARG A 12 31.98 -27.34 31.30
C ARG A 12 31.85 -26.83 29.87
N PHE A 13 32.77 -27.24 29.00
CA PHE A 13 32.75 -26.87 27.58
C PHE A 13 31.48 -27.38 26.89
N GLU A 14 31.11 -28.64 27.12
CA GLU A 14 29.87 -29.21 26.60
C GLU A 14 28.62 -28.46 27.09
N ARG A 15 28.57 -28.07 28.37
CA ARG A 15 27.47 -27.26 28.90
C ARG A 15 27.38 -25.90 28.21
N SER A 16 28.51 -25.22 28.03
CA SER A 16 28.56 -23.94 27.33
C SER A 16 28.12 -24.06 25.87
N LEU A 17 28.54 -25.11 25.17
CA LEU A 17 28.08 -25.38 23.80
C LEU A 17 26.56 -25.60 23.75
N ARG A 18 26.01 -26.41 24.67
CA ARG A 18 24.55 -26.63 24.75
C ARG A 18 23.78 -25.36 25.06
N ASP A 19 24.31 -24.47 25.90
CA ASP A 19 23.67 -23.18 26.19
C ASP A 19 23.71 -22.24 24.98
N ILE A 20 24.81 -22.22 24.22
CA ILE A 20 24.89 -21.47 22.97
C ILE A 20 23.85 -21.99 21.98
N GLU A 21 23.83 -23.31 21.75
CA GLU A 21 22.90 -23.95 20.84
C GLU A 21 21.43 -23.70 21.21
N ARG A 22 21.07 -23.87 22.49
CA ARG A 22 19.66 -23.80 22.93
C ARG A 22 19.14 -22.38 23.15
N LYS A 23 20.01 -21.42 23.51
CA LYS A 23 19.59 -20.06 23.89
C LYS A 23 20.10 -19.02 22.90
N GLN A 24 21.40 -19.01 22.62
CA GLN A 24 22.02 -17.93 21.86
C GLN A 24 21.78 -18.06 20.36
N LEU A 25 21.82 -19.28 19.82
CA LEU A 25 21.62 -19.52 18.40
C LEU A 25 20.19 -19.13 17.94
N PRO A 26 19.09 -19.55 18.60
CA PRO A 26 17.74 -19.07 18.26
C PRO A 26 17.59 -17.55 18.39
N TYR A 27 18.23 -16.95 19.40
CA TYR A 27 18.22 -15.50 19.58
C TYR A 27 18.96 -14.78 18.44
N ALA A 28 20.13 -15.29 18.03
CA ALA A 28 20.89 -14.78 16.90
C ALA A 28 20.10 -14.91 15.58
N ILE A 29 19.46 -16.06 15.34
CA ILE A 29 18.60 -16.27 14.16
C ILE A 29 17.45 -15.27 14.16
N MET A 30 16.75 -15.10 15.29
CA MET A 30 15.66 -14.13 15.41
C MET A 30 16.12 -12.70 15.09
N LEU A 31 17.28 -12.27 15.60
CA LEU A 31 17.87 -10.97 15.30
C LEU A 31 18.23 -10.83 13.80
N THR A 32 18.86 -11.86 13.24
CA THR A 32 19.24 -11.94 11.82
C THR A 32 18.04 -11.76 10.91
N LEU A 33 16.97 -12.53 11.16
CA LEU A 33 15.74 -12.48 10.38
C LEU A 33 15.08 -11.10 10.46
N ASN A 34 15.03 -10.50 11.64
CA ASN A 34 14.42 -9.20 11.86
C ASN A 34 15.19 -8.06 11.17
N GLU A 35 16.51 -8.03 11.28
CA GLU A 35 17.32 -7.00 10.58
C GLU A 35 17.28 -7.20 9.06
N THR A 36 17.32 -8.45 8.58
CA THR A 36 17.19 -8.75 7.15
C THR A 36 15.84 -8.34 6.59
N ALA A 37 14.73 -8.67 7.27
CA ALA A 37 13.39 -8.29 6.84
C ALA A 37 13.19 -6.76 6.86
N LYS A 38 13.72 -6.08 7.88
CA LYS A 38 13.71 -4.60 7.96
C LYS A 38 14.46 -3.97 6.80
N GLY A 39 15.63 -4.48 6.45
CA GLY A 39 16.42 -4.05 5.30
C GLY A 39 15.72 -4.33 3.97
N GLY A 40 15.20 -5.55 3.78
CA GLY A 40 14.42 -5.94 2.61
C GLY A 40 13.19 -5.06 2.41
N ARG A 41 12.46 -4.72 3.47
CA ARG A 41 11.35 -3.75 3.40
C ARG A 41 11.79 -2.39 2.87
N LEU A 42 12.92 -1.86 3.36
CA LEU A 42 13.45 -0.58 2.88
C LEU A 42 13.83 -0.65 1.41
N GLU A 43 14.42 -1.77 0.98
CA GLU A 43 14.78 -1.97 -0.42
C GLU A 43 13.56 -2.06 -1.33
N VAL A 44 12.50 -2.74 -0.90
CA VAL A 44 11.21 -2.70 -1.60
C VAL A 44 10.67 -1.28 -1.71
N GLN A 45 10.73 -0.49 -0.63
CA GLN A 45 10.30 0.90 -0.66
C GLN A 45 11.12 1.77 -1.62
N ARG A 46 12.41 1.46 -1.84
CA ARG A 46 13.25 2.11 -2.86
C ARG A 46 12.90 1.66 -4.27
N GLU A 47 12.63 0.36 -4.46
CA GLU A 47 12.17 -0.16 -5.75
C GLU A 47 10.84 0.50 -6.14
N MET A 48 9.94 0.73 -5.20
CA MET A 48 8.69 1.47 -5.42
C MET A 48 8.93 2.88 -6.00
N ASP A 49 9.99 3.58 -5.58
CA ASP A 49 10.33 4.89 -6.12
C ASP A 49 10.82 4.82 -7.58
N ARG A 50 11.34 3.66 -8.00
CA ARG A 50 11.82 3.41 -9.38
C ARG A 50 10.70 2.98 -10.32
N VAL A 51 9.81 2.09 -9.86
CA VAL A 51 8.79 1.46 -10.73
C VAL A 51 7.44 2.19 -10.76
N PHE A 52 7.20 3.11 -9.82
CA PHE A 52 5.96 3.90 -9.76
C PHE A 52 6.21 5.39 -10.04
N ASP A 53 5.26 6.02 -10.73
CA ASP A 53 5.25 7.49 -10.85
C ASP A 53 4.76 8.09 -9.53
N ARG A 54 5.65 8.79 -8.83
CA ARG A 54 5.37 9.58 -7.60
C ARG A 54 4.53 8.81 -6.57
N PRO A 55 5.02 7.66 -6.05
CA PRO A 55 4.28 6.89 -5.06
C PRO A 55 4.01 7.71 -3.79
N THR A 56 2.78 7.64 -3.26
CA THR A 56 2.45 8.34 -2.03
C THR A 56 3.19 7.75 -0.82
N PRO A 57 3.52 8.54 0.22
CA PRO A 57 4.08 8.01 1.46
C PRO A 57 3.16 6.97 2.12
N TYR A 58 1.85 7.05 1.90
CA TYR A 58 0.90 6.04 2.36
C TYR A 58 1.11 4.71 1.64
N ALA A 59 1.26 4.73 0.31
CA ALA A 59 1.54 3.52 -0.47
C ALA A 59 2.86 2.86 -0.02
N LYS A 60 3.94 3.63 0.13
CA LYS A 60 5.25 3.12 0.58
C LYS A 60 5.19 2.49 1.97
N ARG A 61 4.52 3.16 2.91
CA ARG A 61 4.31 2.64 4.28
C ARG A 61 3.39 1.42 4.32
N GLY A 62 2.67 1.12 3.24
CA GLY A 62 1.92 -0.10 3.07
C GLY A 62 2.79 -1.35 3.07
N VAL A 63 4.06 -1.25 2.66
CA VAL A 63 5.04 -2.33 2.78
C VAL A 63 5.61 -2.35 4.19
N VAL A 64 5.37 -3.45 4.89
CA VAL A 64 5.79 -3.70 6.28
C VAL A 64 6.56 -5.01 6.36
N PHE A 65 6.96 -5.39 7.57
CA PHE A 65 7.51 -6.71 7.81
C PHE A 65 6.92 -7.31 9.09
N ASP A 66 6.63 -8.60 9.05
CA ASP A 66 6.27 -9.38 10.23
C ASP A 66 7.57 -9.86 10.90
N ARG A 67 7.62 -9.70 12.22
CA ARG A 67 8.83 -9.91 13.02
C ARG A 67 8.97 -11.39 13.42
N ALA A 68 10.19 -11.90 13.35
CA ALA A 68 10.55 -13.16 13.99
C ALA A 68 10.55 -13.01 15.51
N THR A 69 10.09 -14.06 16.20
CA THR A 69 10.15 -14.21 17.66
C THR A 69 11.00 -15.43 18.01
N ARG A 70 11.34 -15.62 19.29
CA ARG A 70 12.06 -16.84 19.72
C ARG A 70 11.25 -18.11 19.50
N GLN A 71 9.92 -18.00 19.51
CA GLN A 71 8.99 -19.10 19.31
C GLN A 71 8.71 -19.35 17.82
N ASN A 72 8.82 -18.30 16.99
CA ASN A 72 8.61 -18.38 15.56
C ASN A 72 9.75 -17.67 14.81
N LEU A 73 10.74 -18.46 14.37
CA LEU A 73 11.90 -17.99 13.62
C LEU A 73 11.56 -17.78 12.14
N GLN A 74 10.52 -16.97 11.89
CA GLN A 74 10.08 -16.58 10.56
C GLN A 74 9.87 -15.07 10.52
N ALA A 75 10.41 -14.42 9.49
CA ALA A 75 10.15 -13.02 9.19
C ALA A 75 9.79 -12.90 7.72
N ALA A 76 8.88 -11.98 7.40
CA ALA A 76 8.41 -11.79 6.03
C ALA A 76 8.23 -10.30 5.75
N VAL A 77 8.58 -9.88 4.54
CA VAL A 77 8.20 -8.56 4.02
C VAL A 77 6.83 -8.70 3.37
N VAL A 78 5.84 -7.96 3.88
CA VAL A 78 4.44 -8.12 3.49
C VAL A 78 3.81 -6.78 3.14
N VAL A 79 2.78 -6.82 2.30
CA VAL A 79 1.92 -5.67 2.07
C VAL A 79 0.79 -5.70 3.08
N THR A 80 0.57 -4.58 3.75
CA THR A 80 -0.43 -4.44 4.81
C THR A 80 -1.84 -4.62 4.28
N GLY A 81 -2.56 -5.61 4.82
CA GLY A 81 -4.00 -5.79 4.65
C GLY A 81 -4.84 -4.79 5.48
N ASP A 82 -6.00 -5.21 5.98
CA ASP A 82 -6.96 -4.40 6.78
C ASP A 82 -6.44 -3.99 8.18
N ARG A 83 -5.23 -3.44 8.27
CA ARG A 83 -4.66 -2.91 9.53
C ARG A 83 -5.00 -1.43 9.78
N THR A 84 -5.62 -0.72 8.83
CA THR A 84 -5.99 0.71 8.99
C THR A 84 -7.50 0.90 9.16
N LYS A 85 -7.94 1.34 10.35
CA LYS A 85 -9.34 1.74 10.60
C LYS A 85 -9.75 2.86 9.63
N GLY A 86 -10.60 2.53 8.65
CA GLY A 86 -11.23 3.48 7.73
C GLY A 86 -10.46 3.85 6.45
N GLY A 87 -9.26 3.29 6.23
CA GLY A 87 -8.46 3.47 5.00
C GLY A 87 -8.61 2.28 4.04
N LEU A 88 -8.38 2.49 2.73
CA LEU A 88 -8.30 1.39 1.77
C LEU A 88 -6.99 0.61 2.04
N PRO A 89 -7.03 -0.71 2.30
CA PRO A 89 -5.83 -1.48 2.64
C PRO A 89 -4.79 -1.43 1.52
N ALA A 90 -3.51 -1.52 1.88
CA ALA A 90 -2.42 -1.42 0.90
C ALA A 90 -2.49 -2.55 -0.14
N THR A 91 -2.96 -3.72 0.26
CA THR A 91 -3.22 -4.86 -0.64
C THR A 91 -4.18 -4.52 -1.77
N ALA A 92 -5.19 -3.66 -1.55
CA ALA A 92 -6.18 -3.35 -2.58
C ALA A 92 -5.63 -2.53 -3.76
N PHE A 93 -4.49 -1.84 -3.58
CA PHE A 93 -3.86 -1.06 -4.67
C PHE A 93 -2.44 -1.51 -5.02
N LEU A 94 -1.69 -2.12 -4.09
CA LEU A 94 -0.39 -2.72 -4.38
C LEU A 94 -0.50 -4.16 -4.86
N GLY A 95 -1.53 -4.92 -4.46
CA GLY A 95 -1.73 -6.30 -4.90
C GLY A 95 -1.69 -6.46 -6.41
N PRO A 96 -2.49 -5.71 -7.19
CA PRO A 96 -2.44 -5.76 -8.64
C PRO A 96 -1.10 -5.33 -9.26
N GLN A 97 -0.28 -4.55 -8.55
CA GLN A 97 1.04 -4.14 -9.00
C GLN A 97 2.11 -5.22 -8.78
N ILE A 98 1.85 -6.18 -7.87
CA ILE A 98 2.76 -7.26 -7.47
C ILE A 98 2.38 -8.57 -8.14
N GLU A 99 1.09 -8.90 -8.16
CA GLU A 99 0.57 -10.18 -8.68
C GLU A 99 -0.05 -10.02 -10.08
N GLY A 100 -0.29 -8.79 -10.52
CA GLY A 100 -1.05 -8.50 -11.74
C GLY A 100 -2.55 -8.64 -11.53
N GLY A 101 -3.29 -8.73 -12.63
CA GLY A 101 -4.73 -8.98 -12.60
C GLY A 101 -5.59 -7.72 -12.44
N MET A 102 -6.81 -7.89 -11.96
CA MET A 102 -7.80 -6.80 -11.89
C MET A 102 -7.71 -6.05 -10.56
N ARG A 103 -7.79 -4.72 -10.61
CA ARG A 103 -7.94 -3.93 -9.40
C ARG A 103 -9.39 -3.93 -8.91
N SER A 104 -9.56 -3.78 -7.61
CA SER A 104 -10.88 -3.50 -7.03
C SER A 104 -11.30 -2.05 -7.33
N HIS A 105 -12.62 -1.82 -7.41
CA HIS A 105 -13.16 -0.46 -7.49
C HIS A 105 -12.92 0.32 -6.21
N LYS A 106 -12.58 1.60 -6.35
CA LYS A 106 -12.50 2.55 -5.25
C LYS A 106 -13.90 2.82 -4.68
N ALA A 107 -13.98 3.35 -3.46
CA ALA A 107 -15.26 3.60 -2.81
C ALA A 107 -16.21 4.49 -3.65
N PHE A 108 -15.70 5.58 -4.23
CA PHE A 108 -16.53 6.47 -5.07
C PHE A 108 -16.97 5.81 -6.39
N GLU A 109 -16.13 4.93 -6.95
CA GLU A 109 -16.46 4.17 -8.17
C GLU A 109 -17.60 3.20 -7.92
N ARG A 110 -17.58 2.49 -6.79
CA ARG A 110 -18.71 1.62 -6.39
C ARG A 110 -20.01 2.38 -6.29
N GLN A 111 -19.97 3.63 -5.82
CA GLN A 111 -21.18 4.46 -5.75
C GLN A 111 -21.67 4.92 -7.12
N LEU A 112 -20.74 5.30 -8.02
CA LEU A 112 -21.08 5.60 -9.41
C LEU A 112 -21.72 4.38 -10.11
N ILE A 113 -21.24 3.17 -9.80
CA ILE A 113 -21.84 1.92 -10.29
C ILE A 113 -23.24 1.71 -9.70
N GLN A 114 -23.38 1.80 -8.39
CA GLN A 114 -24.66 1.60 -7.69
C GLN A 114 -25.75 2.57 -8.16
N ARG A 115 -25.39 3.80 -8.52
CA ARG A 115 -26.31 4.82 -9.05
C ARG A 115 -26.46 4.77 -10.57
N GLY A 116 -25.87 3.78 -11.25
CA GLY A 116 -26.03 3.54 -12.68
C GLY A 116 -25.26 4.52 -13.59
N HIS A 117 -24.36 5.34 -13.04
CA HIS A 117 -23.55 6.26 -13.83
C HIS A 117 -22.36 5.57 -14.51
N MET A 118 -21.76 4.57 -13.85
CA MET A 118 -20.61 3.82 -14.33
C MET A 118 -20.95 2.33 -14.43
N LYS A 119 -20.41 1.60 -15.41
CA LYS A 119 -20.60 0.14 -15.49
C LYS A 119 -19.67 -0.59 -14.52
N ALA A 120 -20.05 -1.81 -14.13
CA ALA A 120 -19.26 -2.64 -13.21
C ALA A 120 -17.91 -3.13 -13.79
N ASN A 121 -17.72 -3.04 -15.11
CA ASN A 121 -16.45 -3.39 -15.78
C ASN A 121 -15.64 -2.15 -16.19
N GLU A 122 -15.95 -0.98 -15.63
CA GLU A 122 -15.30 0.29 -15.96
C GLU A 122 -14.61 0.91 -14.75
N VAL A 123 -13.62 1.76 -15.02
CA VAL A 123 -12.86 2.51 -14.03
C VAL A 123 -12.91 4.00 -14.33
N ALA A 124 -12.86 4.80 -13.27
CA ALA A 124 -12.86 6.25 -13.37
C ALA A 124 -11.43 6.78 -13.47
N VAL A 125 -11.09 7.39 -14.61
CA VAL A 125 -9.78 8.02 -14.87
C VAL A 125 -9.93 9.54 -14.96
N PRO A 126 -8.96 10.32 -14.44
CA PRO A 126 -9.00 11.77 -14.57
C PRO A 126 -8.87 12.19 -16.04
N ALA A 127 -9.73 13.13 -16.47
CA ALA A 127 -9.56 13.80 -17.75
C ALA A 127 -8.57 14.96 -17.65
N LYS A 128 -8.18 15.55 -18.79
CA LYS A 128 -7.18 16.66 -18.88
C LYS A 128 -7.44 17.83 -17.92
N ARG A 129 -8.71 18.12 -17.57
CA ARG A 129 -9.11 19.24 -16.71
C ARG A 129 -9.45 18.83 -15.27
N ALA A 130 -9.15 17.59 -14.87
CA ALA A 130 -9.34 17.13 -13.50
C ALA A 130 -8.29 17.76 -12.57
N PRO A 131 -8.68 18.35 -11.42
CA PRO A 131 -7.72 18.79 -10.41
C PRO A 131 -7.01 17.60 -9.76
N LEU A 132 -5.70 17.51 -9.97
CA LEU A 132 -4.84 16.48 -9.39
C LEU A 132 -4.00 17.04 -8.24
N ASP A 133 -3.69 16.19 -7.27
CA ASP A 133 -2.68 16.47 -6.26
C ASP A 133 -1.26 16.27 -6.82
N ARG A 134 -0.25 16.56 -5.99
CA ARG A 134 1.18 16.38 -6.34
C ARG A 134 1.56 14.95 -6.76
N TYR A 135 0.74 13.96 -6.41
CA TYR A 135 0.95 12.53 -6.70
C TYR A 135 0.09 12.06 -7.89
N GLY A 136 -0.60 12.96 -8.59
CA GLY A 136 -1.44 12.62 -9.74
C GLY A 136 -2.81 12.04 -9.37
N ASN A 137 -3.21 12.04 -8.10
CA ASN A 137 -4.55 11.58 -7.70
C ASN A 137 -5.56 12.72 -7.81
N MET A 138 -6.81 12.38 -8.20
CA MET A 138 -7.92 13.32 -8.09
C MET A 138 -8.11 13.76 -6.63
N THR A 139 -8.16 15.07 -6.39
CA THR A 139 -8.27 15.60 -5.01
C THR A 139 -9.59 15.19 -4.35
N GLN A 140 -9.57 14.94 -3.04
CA GLN A 140 -10.78 14.56 -2.30
C GLN A 140 -11.86 15.65 -2.37
N GLY A 141 -11.47 16.94 -2.29
CA GLY A 141 -12.40 18.05 -2.44
C GLY A 141 -13.04 18.14 -3.83
N PHE A 142 -12.34 17.73 -4.89
CA PHE A 142 -12.92 17.61 -6.23
C PHE A 142 -13.93 16.45 -6.30
N LEU A 143 -13.56 15.26 -5.82
CA LEU A 143 -14.46 14.09 -5.82
C LEU A 143 -15.74 14.36 -5.00
N ASN A 144 -15.63 14.99 -3.83
CA ASN A 144 -16.79 15.33 -3.01
C ASN A 144 -17.76 16.28 -3.74
N ARG A 145 -17.24 17.25 -4.51
CA ARG A 145 -18.10 18.15 -5.30
C ARG A 145 -18.79 17.43 -6.44
N VAL A 146 -18.08 16.52 -7.11
CA VAL A 146 -18.67 15.66 -8.16
C VAL A 146 -19.81 14.83 -7.58
N LEU A 147 -19.58 14.09 -6.49
CA LEU A 147 -20.61 13.25 -5.87
C LEU A 147 -21.81 14.08 -5.39
N ALA A 148 -21.57 15.26 -4.82
CA ALA A 148 -22.64 16.16 -4.39
C ALA A 148 -23.51 16.68 -5.56
N ASP A 149 -22.91 16.97 -6.72
CA ASP A 149 -23.64 17.36 -7.92
C ASP A 149 -24.46 16.21 -8.52
N LEU A 150 -23.91 15.00 -8.47
CA LEU A 150 -24.57 13.78 -8.93
C LEU A 150 -25.61 13.26 -7.93
N GLN A 151 -25.84 13.97 -6.81
CA GLN A 151 -26.76 13.57 -5.75
C GLN A 151 -26.48 12.15 -5.22
N ILE A 152 -25.19 11.81 -5.11
CA ILE A 152 -24.71 10.53 -4.60
C ILE A 152 -24.30 10.71 -3.15
N ASP A 153 -25.01 10.04 -2.25
CA ASP A 153 -24.68 10.11 -0.84
C ASP A 153 -23.41 9.30 -0.52
N TYR A 154 -22.35 10.00 -0.15
CA TYR A 154 -21.16 9.46 0.46
C TYR A 154 -21.38 9.15 1.94
N ARG A 155 -21.24 7.85 2.28
CA ARG A 155 -21.24 7.22 3.61
C ARG A 155 -22.59 7.18 4.32
N GLY A 156 -23.01 5.97 4.72
CA GLY A 156 -24.12 5.75 5.63
C GLY A 156 -23.99 6.63 6.88
N ALA A 157 -25.13 7.14 7.33
CA ALA A 157 -25.31 8.20 8.33
C ALA A 157 -24.96 9.63 7.86
N GLY A 158 -25.89 10.27 7.13
CA GLY A 158 -26.08 11.73 7.15
C GLY A 158 -24.93 12.65 6.67
N ALA A 159 -23.89 12.12 6.04
CA ALA A 159 -22.66 12.86 5.76
C ALA A 159 -22.51 13.38 4.32
N THR A 160 -23.54 13.24 3.50
CA THR A 160 -23.64 14.08 2.29
C THR A 160 -24.52 15.24 2.67
N ARG A 161 -23.88 16.38 2.92
CA ARG A 161 -24.58 17.65 2.88
C ARG A 161 -25.06 17.81 1.45
N THR A 162 -26.24 17.27 1.13
CA THR A 162 -27.09 17.80 0.06
C THR A 162 -26.94 19.30 0.14
N ARG A 163 -26.57 19.94 -0.96
CA ARG A 163 -26.17 21.35 -0.97
C ARG A 163 -27.25 22.17 -0.27
N THR A 164 -27.01 22.57 0.97
CA THR A 164 -27.96 23.41 1.68
C THR A 164 -27.94 24.78 1.01
N GLU A 165 -29.07 25.48 1.00
CA GLU A 165 -29.15 26.84 0.44
C GLU A 165 -28.10 27.77 1.05
N THR A 166 -27.78 27.57 2.33
CA THR A 166 -26.73 28.29 3.06
C THR A 166 -25.30 27.97 2.60
N SER A 167 -25.04 26.78 2.07
CA SER A 167 -23.73 26.40 1.48
C SER A 167 -23.56 26.97 0.06
N LEU A 168 -24.66 26.96 -0.71
CA LEU A 168 -24.73 27.58 -2.05
C LEU A 168 -24.53 29.10 -1.99
N LYS A 169 -25.08 29.77 -0.96
CA LYS A 169 -24.90 31.22 -0.78
C LYS A 169 -23.47 31.61 -0.39
N ARG A 170 -22.76 30.78 0.41
CA ARG A 170 -21.43 31.12 0.97
C ARG A 170 -20.23 30.73 0.09
N ASN A 171 -20.33 29.70 -0.76
CA ASN A 171 -19.18 29.22 -1.52
C ASN A 171 -19.36 29.43 -3.03
N LYS A 172 -18.62 30.39 -3.60
CA LYS A 172 -18.62 30.66 -5.05
C LYS A 172 -18.31 29.40 -5.88
N ASN A 173 -17.52 28.46 -5.35
CA ASN A 173 -17.20 27.19 -6.03
C ASN A 173 -18.38 26.20 -6.08
N TYR A 174 -19.38 26.31 -5.18
CA TYR A 174 -20.62 25.52 -5.23
C TYR A 174 -21.67 26.12 -6.17
N LYS A 175 -21.64 27.44 -6.43
CA LYS A 175 -22.50 28.07 -7.46
C LYS A 175 -22.06 27.74 -8.89
N ASN A 176 -20.75 27.55 -9.09
CA ASN A 176 -20.11 27.59 -10.40
C ASN A 176 -19.71 26.23 -10.98
N ALA A 177 -19.63 25.16 -10.16
CA ALA A 177 -19.36 23.82 -10.66
C ALA A 177 -20.67 23.06 -10.82
N ARG A 178 -21.06 22.78 -12.07
CA ARG A 178 -22.15 21.86 -12.41
C ARG A 178 -21.56 20.62 -13.05
N PHE A 179 -21.28 19.61 -12.23
CA PHE A 179 -20.90 18.29 -12.71
C PHE A 179 -22.13 17.50 -13.12
N PHE A 180 -22.04 16.72 -14.18
CA PHE A 180 -23.10 15.79 -14.58
C PHE A 180 -22.48 14.54 -15.22
N ALA A 181 -23.13 13.39 -15.03
CA ALA A 181 -22.74 12.16 -15.69
C ALA A 181 -23.33 12.14 -17.10
N ALA A 182 -22.52 11.74 -18.10
CA ALA A 182 -23.00 11.52 -19.46
C ALA A 182 -24.05 10.41 -19.47
N LYS A 183 -25.24 10.70 -20.02
CA LYS A 183 -26.30 9.69 -20.19
C LYS A 183 -25.90 8.68 -21.26
N ARG A 184 -26.37 7.44 -21.10
CA ARG A 184 -26.25 6.39 -22.11
C ARG A 184 -27.65 5.96 -22.57
N PRO A 185 -27.86 5.75 -23.88
CA PRO A 185 -26.98 6.14 -24.99
C PRO A 185 -26.88 7.66 -25.14
N GLY A 186 -25.78 8.16 -25.71
CA GLY A 186 -25.54 9.60 -25.89
C GLY A 186 -24.26 9.91 -26.68
N HIS A 187 -24.12 11.14 -27.16
CA HIS A 187 -22.96 11.59 -27.95
C HIS A 187 -21.71 11.89 -27.13
N LEU A 188 -21.84 12.01 -25.80
CA LEU A 188 -20.71 12.24 -24.90
C LEU A 188 -20.06 10.92 -24.53
N TYR A 189 -18.74 10.87 -24.57
CA TYR A 189 -17.99 9.73 -24.05
C TYR A 189 -18.37 9.49 -22.57
N PRO A 190 -18.54 8.22 -22.14
CA PRO A 190 -18.92 7.93 -20.77
C PRO A 190 -18.01 8.55 -19.72
N GLY A 191 -18.60 9.21 -18.74
CA GLY A 191 -17.84 9.91 -17.71
C GLY A 191 -18.63 11.02 -17.03
N VAL A 192 -17.91 11.79 -16.21
CA VAL A 192 -18.40 13.01 -15.58
C VAL A 192 -17.85 14.21 -16.33
N TRP A 193 -18.76 15.12 -16.68
CA TRP A 193 -18.52 16.35 -17.39
C TRP A 193 -18.75 17.54 -16.47
N ARG A 194 -18.02 18.63 -16.69
CA ARG A 194 -18.25 19.91 -16.03
C ARG A 194 -18.77 20.91 -17.05
N ARG A 195 -19.83 21.62 -16.68
CA ARG A 195 -20.30 22.80 -17.41
C ARG A 195 -19.67 24.06 -16.82
N ASP A 196 -19.07 24.86 -17.67
CA ASP A 196 -18.60 26.19 -17.31
C ASP A 196 -19.80 27.12 -17.12
N PRO A 197 -19.91 27.82 -15.97
CA PRO A 197 -21.10 28.64 -15.67
C PRO A 197 -21.16 29.91 -16.52
N THR A 198 -20.03 30.39 -17.03
CA THR A 198 -19.92 31.65 -17.77
C THR A 198 -20.06 31.40 -19.26
N THR A 199 -19.29 30.45 -19.80
CA THR A 199 -19.25 30.17 -21.25
C THR A 199 -20.23 29.09 -21.68
N GLN A 200 -20.89 28.39 -20.75
CA GLN A 200 -21.73 27.21 -21.00
C GLN A 200 -21.02 26.02 -21.66
N ALA A 201 -19.71 26.13 -21.95
CA ALA A 201 -18.90 25.08 -22.52
C ALA A 201 -18.84 23.87 -21.57
N ILE A 202 -18.88 22.67 -22.14
CA ILE A 202 -18.75 21.42 -21.40
C ILE A 202 -17.41 20.76 -21.71
N PHE A 203 -16.80 20.14 -20.70
CA PHE A 203 -15.57 19.37 -20.87
C PHE A 203 -15.52 18.19 -19.91
N PRO A 204 -14.84 17.11 -20.29
CA PRO A 204 -14.72 15.95 -19.42
C PRO A 204 -13.82 16.28 -18.24
N VAL A 205 -14.17 15.77 -17.07
CA VAL A 205 -13.34 15.82 -15.85
C VAL A 205 -13.03 14.43 -15.32
N ILE A 206 -13.89 13.45 -15.57
CA ILE A 206 -13.63 12.03 -15.29
C ILE A 206 -14.14 11.25 -16.49
N LEU A 207 -13.38 10.27 -16.97
CA LEU A 207 -13.82 9.35 -18.01
C LEU A 207 -14.02 7.96 -17.40
N PHE A 208 -15.05 7.25 -17.85
CA PHE A 208 -15.27 5.85 -17.51
C PHE A 208 -14.74 5.01 -18.64
N VAL A 209 -13.66 4.27 -18.38
CA VAL A 209 -12.99 3.45 -19.39
C VAL A 209 -13.08 1.97 -18.98
N PRO A 210 -13.13 1.03 -19.94
CA PRO A 210 -13.08 -0.39 -19.62
C PRO A 210 -11.86 -0.71 -18.76
N GLN A 211 -12.06 -1.50 -17.71
CA GLN A 211 -10.98 -1.94 -16.86
C GLN A 211 -10.02 -2.88 -17.63
N SER A 212 -8.72 -2.62 -17.55
CA SER A 212 -7.68 -3.50 -18.07
C SER A 212 -6.93 -4.22 -16.96
N SER A 213 -6.35 -5.38 -17.25
CA SER A 213 -5.48 -6.09 -16.32
C SER A 213 -4.18 -5.29 -16.06
N TYR A 214 -3.76 -5.28 -14.81
CA TYR A 214 -2.49 -4.72 -14.39
C TYR A 214 -1.37 -5.70 -14.74
N ARG A 215 -0.25 -5.14 -15.22
CA ARG A 215 1.01 -5.86 -15.36
C ARG A 215 1.78 -5.76 -14.06
N ILE A 216 2.53 -6.80 -13.71
CA ILE A 216 3.43 -6.80 -12.56
C ILE A 216 4.50 -5.73 -12.78
N ARG A 217 4.58 -4.77 -11.85
CA ARG A 217 5.58 -3.69 -11.83
C ARG A 217 6.52 -3.79 -10.65
N LEU A 218 5.99 -4.17 -9.48
CA LEU A 218 6.77 -4.36 -8.28
C LEU A 218 7.01 -5.84 -8.05
N ARG A 219 8.19 -6.31 -8.43
CA ARG A 219 8.59 -7.70 -8.27
C ARG A 219 9.04 -7.98 -6.83
N LEU A 220 8.07 -7.93 -5.91
CA LEU A 220 8.29 -7.93 -4.47
C LEU A 220 9.24 -9.06 -4.02
N ARG A 221 8.93 -10.29 -4.42
CA ARG A 221 9.69 -11.49 -4.05
C ARG A 221 11.15 -11.37 -4.48
N GLU A 222 11.38 -11.02 -5.74
CA GLU A 222 12.72 -10.95 -6.33
C GLU A 222 13.58 -9.85 -5.68
N VAL A 223 12.97 -8.71 -5.34
CA VAL A 223 13.66 -7.62 -4.63
C VAL A 223 14.09 -8.07 -3.24
N VAL A 224 13.20 -8.77 -2.52
CA VAL A 224 13.48 -9.29 -1.18
C VAL A 224 14.53 -10.40 -1.22
N GLU A 225 14.40 -11.36 -2.12
CA GLU A 225 15.36 -12.46 -2.29
C GLU A 225 16.77 -11.94 -2.61
N ARG A 226 16.87 -10.98 -3.53
CA ARG A 226 18.16 -10.32 -3.84
C ARG A 226 18.76 -9.65 -2.61
N TYR A 227 17.95 -8.95 -1.81
CA TYR A 227 18.43 -8.33 -0.58
C TYR A 227 18.87 -9.36 0.46
N VAL A 228 18.10 -10.43 0.66
CA VAL A 228 18.43 -11.52 1.58
C VAL A 228 19.77 -12.15 1.20
N ASN A 229 19.92 -12.59 -0.05
CA ASN A 229 21.13 -13.27 -0.52
C ASN A 229 22.39 -12.40 -0.35
N ALA A 230 22.26 -11.08 -0.51
CA ALA A 230 23.37 -10.16 -0.37
C ALA A 230 23.76 -9.82 1.08
N ASN A 231 22.84 -9.94 2.05
CA ASN A 231 23.05 -9.37 3.40
C ASN A 231 22.86 -10.37 4.55
N ILE A 232 22.32 -11.56 4.31
CA ILE A 232 21.94 -12.50 5.39
C ILE A 232 23.15 -12.97 6.20
N HIS A 233 24.30 -13.20 5.54
CA HIS A 233 25.52 -13.66 6.19
C HIS A 233 26.12 -12.59 7.12
N ASP A 234 26.20 -11.35 6.65
CA ASP A 234 26.70 -10.22 7.45
C ASP A 234 25.79 -9.93 8.64
N HIS A 235 24.47 -9.95 8.42
CA HIS A 235 23.49 -9.81 9.49
C HIS A 235 23.61 -10.96 10.50
N PHE A 236 23.86 -12.19 10.04
CA PHE A 236 24.04 -13.34 10.94
C PHE A 236 25.30 -13.22 11.77
N ALA A 237 26.42 -12.85 11.17
CA ALA A 237 27.68 -12.65 11.88
C ALA A 237 27.52 -11.61 13.01
N ALA A 238 26.96 -10.44 12.68
CA ALA A 238 26.71 -9.38 13.67
C ALA A 238 25.69 -9.80 14.75
N ALA A 239 24.64 -10.52 14.37
CA ALA A 239 23.63 -10.99 15.32
C ALA A 239 24.17 -12.08 16.25
N PHE A 240 25.00 -12.98 15.74
CA PHE A 240 25.62 -14.06 16.50
C PHE A 240 26.65 -13.52 17.49
N GLU A 241 27.53 -12.62 17.06
CA GLU A 241 28.47 -11.92 17.95
C GLU A 241 27.72 -11.23 19.09
N ARG A 242 26.65 -10.50 18.76
CA ARG A 242 25.80 -9.85 19.75
C ARG A 242 25.19 -10.86 20.73
N ALA A 243 24.64 -11.96 20.23
CA ALA A 243 24.02 -12.99 21.07
C ALA A 243 25.03 -13.56 22.06
N VAL A 244 26.20 -14.00 21.58
CA VAL A 244 27.29 -14.55 22.40
C VAL A 244 27.76 -13.55 23.45
N ARG A 245 27.98 -12.27 23.08
CA ARG A 245 28.39 -11.23 24.05
C ARG A 245 27.35 -10.97 25.14
N THR A 246 26.07 -11.14 24.83
CA THR A 246 24.97 -10.97 25.78
C THR A 246 24.58 -12.25 26.51
N ALA A 247 25.31 -13.34 26.29
CA ALA A 247 25.08 -14.59 26.98
C ALA A 247 25.30 -14.40 28.49
N ARG A 248 24.29 -14.73 29.27
CA ARG A 248 24.32 -14.82 30.74
C ARG A 248 24.05 -16.26 31.13
#